data_AF-A0A7S3MTY0-F1
#
_entry.id   AF-A0A7S3MTY0-F1
#
_cell.length_a   1.000
_cell.length_b   1.000
_cell.length_c   1.000
_cell.angle_alpha   90.00
_cell.angle_beta   90.00
_cell.angle_gamma   90.00
#
_symmetry.space_group_name_H-M   'P 1'
#
loop_
_entity.id
_entity.type
_entity.pdbx_description
1 polymer ?
#
loop_
_entity_poly.entity_id
_entity_poly.type
_entity_poly.pdbx_seq_one_letter_code
_entity_poly.pdbx_strand_id
1 'polypeptide(L)'
;MIRSDWVLENLKIEVFVKFMSQIDQLNKDNKQVKESRVVERWPDGLPKLMYSRVAIPLMTDRESLIQLTIDKVSDTVYNFVVESVEREDFPEQKGVIRMETFKASRVEQVGPNLKIMEFLTFDIKGSVPTMLINMMMASQVQ
;
A
#
# COMPACT_ATOMS: atom_id res chain seq x y z
N MET A 1 6.37 1.32 14.04
CA MET A 1 5.89 2.48 13.27
C MET A 1 7.06 3.13 12.57
N ILE A 2 7.00 3.21 11.24
CA ILE A 2 8.00 3.81 10.37
C ILE A 2 7.44 5.15 9.89
N ARG A 3 8.26 6.20 9.89
CA ARG A 3 7.95 7.47 9.24
C ARG A 3 8.85 7.62 8.02
N SER A 4 8.28 8.08 6.91
CA SER A 4 9.04 8.44 5.73
C SER A 4 8.54 9.77 5.16
N ASP A 5 9.47 10.55 4.61
CA ASP A 5 9.21 11.85 4.00
C ASP A 5 9.85 11.84 2.60
N TRP A 6 9.04 12.11 1.57
CA TRP A 6 9.44 12.06 0.17
C TRP A 6 9.16 13.39 -0.52
N VAL A 7 10.03 13.76 -1.46
CA VAL A 7 9.80 14.87 -2.37
C VAL A 7 9.89 14.33 -3.79
N LEU A 8 8.77 14.39 -4.51
CA LEU A 8 8.71 14.05 -5.92
C LEU A 8 8.80 15.35 -6.73
N GLU A 9 9.95 15.55 -7.36
CA GLU A 9 10.23 16.78 -8.10
C GLU A 9 9.38 16.87 -9.37
N ASN A 10 8.85 18.06 -9.64
CA ASN A 10 8.09 18.38 -10.86
C ASN A 10 6.86 17.48 -11.09
N LEU A 11 6.31 16.87 -10.03
CA LEU A 11 5.10 16.06 -10.09
C LEU A 11 3.88 16.86 -9.63
N LYS A 12 2.84 16.88 -10.46
CA LYS A 12 1.55 17.48 -10.09
C LYS A 12 0.68 16.49 -9.33
N ILE A 13 -0.04 16.99 -8.33
CA ILE A 13 -0.94 16.19 -7.49
C ILE A 13 -2.05 15.51 -8.29
N GLU A 14 -2.57 16.12 -9.36
CA GLU A 14 -3.60 15.45 -10.18
C GLU A 14 -3.05 14.25 -10.93
N VAL A 15 -1.78 14.32 -11.36
CA VAL A 15 -1.08 13.19 -12.00
C VAL A 15 -0.89 12.07 -10.98
N PHE A 16 -0.50 12.41 -9.75
CA PHE A 16 -0.36 11.44 -8.68
C PHE A 16 -1.69 10.75 -8.33
N VAL A 17 -2.78 11.51 -8.17
CA VAL A 17 -4.11 10.94 -7.89
C VAL A 17 -4.59 10.07 -9.05
N LYS A 18 -4.36 10.50 -10.31
CA LYS A 18 -4.67 9.69 -11.49
C LYS A 18 -3.87 8.39 -11.50
N PHE A 19 -2.58 8.43 -11.17
CA PHE A 19 -1.74 7.25 -11.04
C PHE A 19 -2.31 6.27 -10.00
N MET A 20 -2.75 6.77 -8.84
CA MET A 20 -3.39 5.95 -7.80
C MET A 20 -4.67 5.26 -8.29
N SER A 21 -5.44 5.89 -9.19
CA SER A 21 -6.63 5.27 -9.79
C SER A 21 -6.32 4.03 -10.65
N GLN A 22 -5.08 3.91 -11.15
CA GLN A 22 -4.62 2.88 -12.07
C GLN A 22 -3.72 1.83 -11.41
N ILE A 23 -3.69 1.77 -10.07
CA ILE A 23 -2.74 0.94 -9.32
C ILE A 23 -2.81 -0.56 -9.64
N ASP A 24 -3.95 -1.05 -10.09
CA ASP A 24 -4.17 -2.43 -10.54
C ASP A 24 -3.42 -2.78 -11.83
N GLN A 25 -3.03 -1.78 -12.63
CA GLN A 25 -2.25 -2.01 -13.84
C GLN A 25 -0.76 -2.19 -13.55
N LEU A 26 -0.28 -1.61 -12.44
CA LEU A 26 1.14 -1.56 -12.09
C LEU A 26 1.66 -2.87 -11.48
N ASN A 27 0.79 -3.62 -10.81
CA ASN A 27 1.18 -4.85 -10.13
C ASN A 27 1.36 -6.05 -11.09
N LYS A 28 1.00 -5.92 -12.37
CA LYS A 28 1.02 -7.02 -13.34
C LYS A 28 2.43 -7.56 -13.62
N ASP A 29 3.44 -6.68 -13.54
CA ASP A 29 4.82 -7.05 -13.87
C ASP A 29 5.64 -7.46 -12.63
N ASN A 30 5.05 -7.40 -11.43
CA ASN A 30 5.74 -7.75 -10.20
C ASN A 30 5.72 -9.28 -9.98
N LYS A 31 6.86 -9.93 -10.20
CA LYS A 31 7.03 -11.39 -10.03
C LYS A 31 6.74 -11.92 -8.63
N GLN A 32 6.77 -11.07 -7.61
CA GLN A 32 6.44 -11.45 -6.23
C GLN A 32 4.94 -11.38 -5.96
N VAL A 33 4.16 -10.67 -6.77
CA VAL A 33 2.72 -10.57 -6.62
C VAL A 33 2.08 -11.77 -7.33
N LYS A 34 1.57 -12.73 -6.54
CA LYS A 34 0.85 -13.89 -7.07
C LYS A 34 -0.57 -13.55 -7.48
N GLU A 35 -1.19 -12.60 -6.77
CA GLU A 35 -2.53 -12.12 -7.04
C GLU A 35 -2.66 -10.67 -6.59
N SER A 36 -3.31 -9.84 -7.38
CA SER A 36 -3.70 -8.48 -6.97
C SER A 36 -5.01 -8.13 -7.64
N ARG A 37 -5.96 -7.63 -6.85
CA ARG A 37 -7.28 -7.22 -7.33
C ARG A 37 -7.77 -6.00 -6.57
N VAL A 38 -8.37 -5.08 -7.31
CA VAL A 38 -9.25 -4.06 -6.73
C VAL A 38 -10.63 -4.70 -6.61
N VAL A 39 -11.06 -4.94 -5.37
CA VAL A 39 -12.33 -5.60 -5.04
C VAL A 39 -13.48 -4.62 -5.17
N GLU A 40 -13.28 -3.38 -4.71
CA GLU A 40 -14.25 -2.31 -4.80
C GLU A 40 -13.58 -1.00 -5.19
N ARG A 41 -14.32 -0.14 -5.87
CA ARG A 41 -13.93 1.25 -6.16
C ARG A 41 -14.94 2.22 -5.57
N TRP A 42 -14.47 3.40 -5.23
CA TRP A 42 -15.32 4.55 -4.94
C TRP A 42 -16.01 5.05 -6.21
N PRO A 43 -17.09 5.86 -6.11
CA PRO A 43 -17.80 6.40 -7.28
C PRO A 43 -16.93 7.21 -8.25
N ASP A 44 -15.84 7.79 -7.75
CA ASP A 44 -14.85 8.53 -8.54
C ASP A 44 -13.82 7.64 -9.26
N GLY A 45 -13.94 6.32 -9.11
CA GLY A 45 -13.07 5.32 -9.72
C GLY A 45 -11.81 5.00 -8.93
N LEU A 46 -11.56 5.64 -7.79
CA LEU A 46 -10.41 5.30 -6.95
C LEU A 46 -10.59 3.94 -6.27
N PRO A 47 -9.52 3.15 -6.09
CA PRO A 47 -9.59 1.91 -5.33
C PRO A 47 -10.14 2.17 -3.92
N LYS A 48 -11.12 1.39 -3.50
CA LYS A 48 -11.68 1.41 -2.15
C LYS A 48 -11.21 0.22 -1.35
N LEU A 49 -11.27 -0.97 -1.94
CA LEU A 49 -10.92 -2.22 -1.28
C LEU A 49 -9.99 -2.98 -2.21
N MET A 50 -8.86 -3.42 -1.69
CA MET A 50 -7.85 -4.15 -2.47
C MET A 50 -7.44 -5.41 -1.74
N TYR A 51 -7.29 -6.48 -2.51
CA TYR A 51 -6.70 -7.71 -2.06
C TYR A 51 -5.40 -7.96 -2.80
N SER A 52 -4.39 -8.44 -2.08
CA SER A 52 -3.15 -8.90 -2.70
C SER A 52 -2.61 -10.14 -2.01
N ARG A 53 -1.95 -11.00 -2.79
CA ARG A 53 -1.17 -12.14 -2.32
C ARG A 53 0.25 -12.02 -2.86
N VAL A 54 1.22 -12.05 -1.95
CA VAL A 54 2.63 -11.89 -2.25
C VAL A 54 3.43 -13.13 -1.84
N ALA A 55 4.32 -13.54 -2.73
CA ALA A 55 5.34 -14.55 -2.48
C ALA A 55 6.54 -13.87 -1.82
N ILE A 56 6.90 -14.32 -0.62
CA ILE A 56 8.14 -13.90 0.02
C ILE A 56 9.10 -15.10 -0.02
N PRO A 57 10.32 -14.96 -0.57
CA PRO A 57 11.27 -16.06 -0.62
C PRO A 57 11.49 -16.72 0.75
N LEU A 58 11.53 -18.05 0.79
CA LEU A 58 11.74 -18.87 2.00
C LEU A 58 10.64 -18.72 3.07
N MET A 59 9.49 -18.19 2.68
CA MET A 59 8.41 -17.82 3.59
C MET A 59 7.07 -18.31 3.03
N THR A 60 6.14 -18.64 3.92
CA THR A 60 4.73 -18.87 3.54
C THR A 60 4.21 -17.64 2.78
N ASP A 61 3.31 -17.84 1.82
CA ASP A 61 2.72 -16.68 1.14
C ASP A 61 2.00 -15.78 2.12
N ARG A 62 2.05 -14.49 1.83
CA ARG A 62 1.35 -13.46 2.60
C ARG A 62 0.20 -12.93 1.78
N GLU A 63 -0.90 -12.60 2.44
CA GLU A 63 -2.00 -11.88 1.82
C GLU A 63 -2.39 -10.66 2.65
N SER A 64 -3.03 -9.70 2.00
CA SER A 64 -3.64 -8.55 2.67
C SER A 64 -4.97 -8.22 2.02
N LEU A 65 -5.92 -7.81 2.86
CA LEU A 65 -7.16 -7.17 2.46
C LEU A 65 -7.17 -5.79 3.09
N ILE A 66 -7.10 -4.76 2.26
CA ILE A 66 -6.94 -3.38 2.72
C ILE A 66 -8.03 -2.48 2.17
N GLN A 67 -8.53 -1.58 3.01
CA GLN A 67 -9.38 -0.47 2.61
C GLN A 67 -8.54 0.78 2.42
N LEU A 68 -8.83 1.53 1.36
CA LEU A 68 -8.23 2.83 1.05
C LEU A 68 -9.30 3.92 1.19
N THR A 69 -9.05 4.86 2.10
CA THR A 69 -9.83 6.09 2.29
C THR A 69 -9.00 7.26 1.78
N ILE A 70 -9.62 8.15 1.01
CA ILE A 70 -8.96 9.30 0.40
C ILE A 70 -9.80 10.53 0.72
N ASP A 71 -9.21 11.45 1.49
CA ASP A 71 -9.85 12.70 1.86
C ASP A 71 -9.14 13.85 1.16
N LYS A 72 -9.87 14.54 0.27
CA LYS A 72 -9.39 15.80 -0.32
C LYS A 72 -9.59 16.92 0.70
N VAL A 73 -8.48 17.38 1.31
CA VAL A 73 -8.50 18.47 2.29
C VAL A 73 -8.57 19.84 1.60
N SER A 74 -7.89 19.97 0.47
CA SER A 74 -7.94 21.15 -0.41
C SER A 74 -7.56 20.75 -1.84
N ASP A 75 -7.53 21.70 -2.78
CA ASP A 75 -7.03 21.44 -4.14
C ASP A 75 -5.56 21.01 -4.19
N THR A 76 -4.79 21.35 -3.16
CA THR A 76 -3.35 21.06 -3.07
C THR A 76 -3.01 20.01 -2.02
N VAL A 77 -3.98 19.46 -1.30
CA VAL A 77 -3.74 18.54 -0.17
C VAL A 77 -4.73 17.39 -0.18
N TYR A 78 -4.18 16.17 -0.11
CA TYR A 78 -4.93 14.94 0.08
C TYR A 78 -4.37 14.15 1.26
N ASN A 79 -5.26 13.54 2.04
CA ASN A 79 -4.90 12.51 3.01
C ASN A 79 -5.30 11.14 2.46
N PHE A 80 -4.43 10.16 2.66
CA PHE A 80 -4.66 8.77 2.29
C PHE A 80 -4.54 7.93 3.55
N VAL A 81 -5.53 7.09 3.82
CA VAL A 81 -5.49 6.10 4.89
C VAL A 81 -5.67 4.73 4.28
N VAL A 82 -4.73 3.83 4.56
CA VAL A 82 -4.82 2.41 4.21
C VAL A 82 -4.86 1.61 5.49
N GLU A 83 -5.86 0.79 5.66
CA GLU A 83 -6.00 -0.07 6.83
C GLU A 83 -6.40 -1.49 6.43
N SER A 84 -5.98 -2.47 7.21
CA SER A 84 -6.44 -3.84 7.04
C SER A 84 -7.88 -3.97 7.52
N VAL A 85 -8.68 -4.72 6.77
CA VAL A 85 -10.09 -4.95 7.09
C VAL A 85 -10.42 -6.43 7.03
N GLU A 86 -11.40 -6.83 7.84
CA GLU A 86 -11.96 -8.18 7.83
C GLU A 86 -13.29 -8.19 7.10
N ARG A 87 -13.52 -9.22 6.28
CA ARG A 87 -14.79 -9.45 5.59
C ARG A 87 -15.12 -10.92 5.48
N GLU A 88 -16.39 -11.26 5.63
CA GLU A 88 -16.87 -12.65 5.56
C GLU A 88 -16.67 -13.29 4.18
N ASP A 89 -16.77 -12.51 3.10
CA ASP A 89 -16.53 -12.97 1.72
C ASP A 89 -15.04 -13.09 1.38
N PHE A 90 -14.14 -12.72 2.29
CA PHE A 90 -12.69 -12.86 2.17
C PHE A 90 -12.09 -13.48 3.45
N PRO A 91 -12.45 -14.73 3.80
CA PRO A 91 -11.91 -15.40 4.97
C PRO A 91 -10.41 -15.70 4.79
N GLU A 92 -9.69 -15.92 5.90
CA GLU A 92 -8.29 -16.34 5.87
C GLU A 92 -8.11 -17.65 5.12
N GLN A 93 -7.12 -17.70 4.23
CA GLN A 93 -6.85 -18.88 3.41
C GLN A 93 -5.88 -19.83 4.11
N LYS A 94 -6.19 -21.14 4.11
CA LYS A 94 -5.28 -22.15 4.66
C LYS A 94 -3.94 -22.14 3.89
N GLY A 95 -2.84 -22.03 4.62
CA GLY A 95 -1.49 -22.03 4.05
C GLY A 95 -1.05 -20.68 3.50
N VAL A 96 -1.80 -19.61 3.79
CA VAL A 96 -1.43 -18.22 3.53
C VAL A 96 -1.55 -17.46 4.85
N ILE A 97 -0.62 -16.53 5.11
CA ILE A 97 -0.63 -15.72 6.34
C ILE A 97 -1.20 -14.35 6.01
N ARG A 98 -2.25 -13.93 6.72
CA ARG A 98 -2.83 -12.60 6.57
C ARG A 98 -2.01 -11.56 7.32
N MET A 99 -1.53 -10.58 6.58
CA MET A 99 -0.80 -9.44 7.12
C MET A 99 -1.77 -8.38 7.62
N GLU A 100 -1.29 -7.59 8.58
CA GLU A 100 -1.94 -6.37 9.02
C GLU A 100 -1.11 -5.16 8.64
N THR A 101 -1.79 -4.08 8.30
CA THR A 101 -1.20 -2.83 7.84
C THR A 101 -2.10 -1.69 8.24
N PHE A 102 -1.49 -0.65 8.77
CA PHE A 102 -2.08 0.66 8.90
C PHE A 102 -1.10 1.69 8.33
N LYS A 103 -1.58 2.53 7.44
CA LYS A 103 -0.80 3.56 6.78
C LYS A 103 -1.60 4.84 6.73
N ALA A 104 -0.98 5.95 7.10
CA ALA A 104 -1.54 7.27 6.92
C ALA A 104 -0.53 8.15 6.19
N SER A 105 -0.95 8.75 5.09
CA SER A 105 -0.10 9.59 4.26
C SER A 105 -0.76 10.94 4.01
N ARG A 106 0.01 12.00 4.16
CA ARG A 106 -0.36 13.36 3.70
C ARG A 106 0.41 13.66 2.43
N VAL A 107 -0.31 14.01 1.39
CA VAL A 107 0.24 14.40 0.07
C VAL A 107 -0.10 15.86 -0.18
N GLU A 108 0.92 16.67 -0.42
CA GLU A 108 0.78 18.12 -0.52
C GLU A 108 1.59 18.69 -1.68
N GLN A 109 0.92 19.48 -2.54
CA GLN A 109 1.55 20.22 -3.62
C GLN A 109 2.24 21.47 -3.06
N VAL A 110 3.57 21.55 -3.20
CA VAL A 110 4.37 22.71 -2.78
C VAL A 110 5.17 23.24 -3.97
N GLY A 111 4.66 24.30 -4.59
CA GLY A 111 5.22 24.83 -5.85
C GLY A 111 5.17 23.75 -6.95
N PRO A 112 6.28 23.48 -7.66
CA PRO A 112 6.30 22.44 -8.69
C PRO A 112 6.37 21.01 -8.14
N ASN A 113 6.62 20.83 -6.83
CA ASN A 113 6.95 19.54 -6.25
C ASN A 113 5.80 18.96 -5.42
N LEU A 114 5.74 17.63 -5.36
CA LEU A 114 4.81 16.91 -4.49
C LEU A 114 5.56 16.41 -3.24
N LYS A 115 5.10 16.82 -2.06
CA LYS A 115 5.62 16.32 -0.79
C LYS A 115 4.70 15.23 -0.25
N ILE A 116 5.29 14.14 0.21
CA ILE A 116 4.56 13.03 0.82
C ILE A 116 5.16 12.76 2.19
N MET A 117 4.34 12.86 3.22
CA MET A 117 4.67 12.41 4.57
C MET A 117 3.85 11.17 4.86
N GLU A 118 4.49 10.08 5.28
CA GLU A 118 3.83 8.81 5.52
C GLU A 118 4.23 8.20 6.86
N PHE A 119 3.23 7.64 7.54
CA PHE A 119 3.38 6.77 8.70
C PHE A 119 2.86 5.39 8.35
N LEU A 120 3.68 4.36 8.61
CA LEU A 120 3.36 2.96 8.33
C LEU A 120 3.58 2.10 9.57
N THR A 121 2.58 1.29 9.89
CA THR A 121 2.67 0.15 10.78
C THR A 121 2.31 -1.08 9.98
N PHE A 122 3.15 -2.10 10.04
CA PHE A 122 3.02 -3.31 9.25
C PHE A 122 3.36 -4.52 10.11
N ASP A 123 2.45 -5.48 10.16
CA ASP A 123 2.67 -6.79 10.80
C ASP A 123 2.50 -7.89 9.74
N ILE A 124 3.62 -8.50 9.40
CA ILE A 124 3.69 -9.60 8.43
C ILE A 124 3.17 -10.93 8.98
N LYS A 125 2.97 -10.99 10.30
CA LYS A 125 2.60 -12.13 11.11
C LYS A 125 3.48 -13.37 10.92
N GLY A 126 3.25 -14.34 11.80
CA GLY A 126 3.93 -15.63 11.81
C GLY A 126 5.41 -15.54 12.18
N SER A 127 6.10 -16.67 12.04
CA SER A 127 7.54 -16.76 12.22
C SER A 127 8.23 -16.10 11.02
N VAL A 128 9.05 -15.09 11.29
CA VAL A 128 9.95 -14.50 10.30
C VAL A 128 11.38 -14.75 10.72
N PRO A 129 12.17 -15.50 9.93
CA PRO A 129 13.60 -15.65 10.18
C PRO A 129 14.31 -14.29 10.25
N THR A 130 15.14 -14.08 11.27
CA THR A 130 15.87 -12.82 11.49
C THR A 130 16.70 -12.40 10.26
N MET A 131 17.26 -13.35 9.52
CA MET A 131 18.01 -13.08 8.28
C MET A 131 17.14 -12.37 7.23
N LEU A 132 15.86 -12.74 7.09
CA LEU A 132 14.95 -12.12 6.13
C LEU A 132 14.53 -10.72 6.58
N ILE A 133 14.32 -10.52 7.89
CA ILE A 133 14.08 -9.17 8.46
C ILE A 133 15.26 -8.25 8.10
N ASN A 134 16.49 -8.73 8.28
CA ASN A 134 17.70 -7.97 7.96
C ASN A 134 17.82 -7.67 6.46
N MET A 135 17.49 -8.63 5.58
CA MET A 135 17.49 -8.40 4.12
C MET A 135 16.42 -7.39 3.69
N MET A 136 15.20 -7.48 4.23
CA MET A 136 14.11 -6.55 3.92
C MET A 136 14.45 -5.12 4.34
N MET A 137 15.01 -4.94 5.54
CA MET A 137 15.46 -3.62 6.00
C MET A 137 16.60 -3.07 5.14
N ALA A 138 17.58 -3.89 4.75
CA ALA A 138 18.68 -3.45 3.88
C ALA A 138 18.21 -2.99 2.50
N SER A 139 17.15 -3.60 1.95
CA SER A 139 16.57 -3.21 0.67
C SER A 139 15.77 -1.90 0.69
N GLN A 140 15.44 -1.39 1.89
CA GLN A 140 14.71 -0.11 2.07
C GLN A 140 15.63 1.09 2.31
N VAL A 141 16.96 0.88 2.37
CA VAL A 141 17.98 1.93 2.60
C VAL A 141 18.70 2.30 1.28
N GLN A 142 18.04 2.14 0.13
CA GLN A 142 18.52 2.62 -1.17
C GLN A 142 17.59 3.65 -1.77
#